data_AF-A0A158FF64-F1
#
_entry.id   AF-A0A158FF64-F1
#
_cell.length_a   1.000
_cell.length_b   1.000
_cell.length_c   1.000
_cell.angle_alpha   90.00
_cell.angle_beta   90.00
_cell.angle_gamma   90.00
#
_symmetry.space_group_name_H-M   'P 1'
#
loop_
_entity.id
_entity.type
_entity.pdbx_description
1 polymer ?
#
loop_
_entity_poly.entity_id
_entity_poly.type
_entity_poly.pdbx_seq_one_letter_code
_entity_poly.pdbx_strand_id
1 'polypeptide(L)'
;MTYCVAMRVDEGLVFLSDTRTNAGVDHVSAARKMAVFEQPGDRVLVLLAAGNLALTQAVMQLLSEPAPEDKTTLYNVATMAEAARLVGDAVREVHRRDAATLAEFSVDFNCSFILGGQIRGANTRLFMIYSAGNFVESSPVSPYFQIGESKYGKPIIDRVVTPSTPLDEVAKCALVSMDSTLRSNLSVGLPLDLLVYEKDALRVTRFSTIDNDNQYFQMIHRTWGERLRQIFGEIPNPTWADPDNVPLRARETVSNVPRVTGSDLRAEPDTSAPPFQTLMQPESGRSQH
;
A
#
# COMPACT_ATOMS: atom_id res chain seq x y z
N MET A 1 -0.90 1.03 7.85
CA MET A 1 -1.71 -0.05 8.49
C MET A 1 -2.75 -0.59 7.53
N THR A 2 -2.34 -1.02 6.34
CA THR A 2 -3.22 -1.61 5.31
C THR A 2 -2.33 -2.11 4.17
N TYR A 3 -2.66 -3.24 3.54
CA TYR A 3 -2.16 -3.59 2.21
C TYR A 3 -3.30 -4.17 1.37
N CYS A 4 -3.52 -3.57 0.21
CA CYS A 4 -4.41 -4.12 -0.81
C CYS A 4 -3.71 -4.17 -2.17
N VAL A 5 -4.04 -5.17 -2.96
CA VAL A 5 -3.53 -5.34 -4.32
C VAL A 5 -4.66 -5.80 -5.23
N ALA A 6 -4.68 -5.27 -6.45
CA ALA A 6 -5.51 -5.80 -7.51
C ALA A 6 -4.70 -5.93 -8.80
N MET A 7 -4.98 -6.98 -9.56
CA MET A 7 -4.26 -7.34 -10.77
C MET A 7 -5.27 -7.60 -11.89
N ARG A 8 -4.94 -7.15 -13.10
CA ARG A 8 -5.71 -7.32 -14.32
C ARG A 8 -4.87 -8.08 -15.34
N VAL A 9 -5.38 -9.24 -15.72
CA VAL A 9 -4.82 -10.10 -16.77
C VAL A 9 -5.88 -10.34 -17.84
N ASP A 10 -5.49 -10.96 -18.96
CA ASP A 10 -6.39 -11.20 -20.09
C ASP A 10 -7.61 -12.04 -19.71
N GLU A 11 -7.41 -13.01 -18.80
CA GLU A 11 -8.45 -13.89 -18.27
C GLU A 11 -9.40 -13.23 -17.26
N GLY A 12 -9.03 -12.08 -16.66
CA GLY A 12 -9.88 -11.44 -15.65
C GLY A 12 -9.17 -10.55 -14.65
N LEU A 13 -9.66 -10.56 -13.40
CA LEU A 13 -9.19 -9.70 -12.31
C LEU A 13 -8.97 -10.52 -11.03
N VAL A 14 -7.95 -10.15 -10.26
CA VAL A 14 -7.69 -10.69 -8.90
C VAL A 14 -7.62 -9.52 -7.93
N PHE A 15 -8.29 -9.64 -6.79
CA PHE A 15 -8.30 -8.65 -5.72
C PHE A 15 -7.95 -9.32 -4.40
N LEU A 16 -7.05 -8.70 -3.63
CA LEU A 16 -6.69 -9.17 -2.30
C LEU A 16 -6.54 -7.96 -1.36
N SER A 17 -7.17 -8.03 -0.19
CA SER A 17 -7.04 -7.02 0.85
C SER A 17 -6.86 -7.63 2.23
N ASP A 18 -5.97 -7.07 3.03
CA ASP A 18 -5.91 -7.36 4.46
C ASP A 18 -7.03 -6.65 5.23
N THR A 19 -7.25 -6.99 6.50
CA THR A 19 -8.33 -6.37 7.32
C THR A 19 -7.82 -5.62 8.55
N ARG A 20 -6.56 -5.81 8.95
CA ARG A 20 -5.98 -5.07 10.09
C ARG A 20 -5.99 -3.57 9.83
N THR A 21 -6.53 -2.80 10.76
CA THR A 21 -6.74 -1.37 10.60
C THR A 21 -6.38 -0.64 11.89
N ASN A 22 -5.87 0.59 11.75
CA ASN A 22 -5.68 1.51 12.86
C ASN A 22 -6.95 2.36 13.04
N ALA A 23 -7.63 2.22 14.18
CA ALA A 23 -8.78 3.03 14.55
C ALA A 23 -8.46 4.09 15.62
N GLY A 24 -7.18 4.26 15.98
CA GLY A 24 -6.71 5.20 17.00
C GLY A 24 -5.48 4.68 17.73
N VAL A 25 -4.89 5.51 18.59
CA VAL A 25 -3.80 5.09 19.49
C VAL A 25 -4.26 3.87 20.29
N ASP A 26 -3.47 2.78 20.23
CA ASP A 26 -3.75 1.48 20.85
C ASP A 26 -5.03 0.74 20.39
N HIS A 27 -5.73 1.24 19.37
CA HIS A 27 -6.92 0.60 18.81
C HIS A 27 -6.63 -0.02 17.45
N VAL A 28 -6.06 -1.22 17.48
CA VAL A 28 -5.90 -2.07 16.29
C VAL A 28 -7.10 -3.01 16.21
N SER A 29 -7.92 -2.85 15.17
CA SER A 29 -9.11 -3.66 14.92
C SER A 29 -9.08 -4.30 13.53
N ALA A 30 -10.05 -5.16 13.25
CA ALA A 30 -10.28 -5.72 11.92
C ALA A 30 -11.45 -4.97 11.26
N ALA A 31 -11.21 -4.40 10.09
CA ALA A 31 -12.22 -3.80 9.24
C ALA A 31 -12.07 -4.32 7.82
N ARG A 32 -13.19 -4.71 7.19
CA ARG A 32 -13.19 -5.15 5.80
C ARG A 32 -12.81 -3.99 4.89
N LYS A 33 -11.85 -4.24 3.99
CA LYS A 33 -11.32 -3.24 3.05
C LYS A 33 -11.69 -3.50 1.60
N MET A 34 -12.49 -4.55 1.35
CA MET A 34 -13.04 -4.90 0.05
C MET A 34 -14.56 -4.76 0.08
N ALA A 35 -15.11 -4.04 -0.88
CA ALA A 35 -16.54 -3.96 -1.13
C ALA A 35 -16.86 -4.40 -2.55
N VAL A 36 -18.02 -5.04 -2.73
CA VAL A 36 -18.48 -5.59 -4.01
C VAL A 36 -19.84 -5.01 -4.32
N PHE A 37 -19.97 -4.42 -5.49
CA PHE A 37 -21.22 -3.92 -6.08
C PHE A 37 -21.55 -4.82 -7.27
N GLU A 38 -22.51 -5.72 -7.08
CA GLU A 38 -22.87 -6.74 -8.05
C GLU A 38 -24.33 -6.58 -8.50
N GLN A 39 -24.55 -6.69 -9.80
CA GLN A 39 -25.85 -6.94 -10.40
C GLN A 39 -25.68 -8.11 -11.37
N PRO A 40 -26.01 -9.36 -10.97
CA PRO A 40 -25.66 -10.56 -11.73
C PRO A 40 -26.13 -10.51 -13.18
N GLY A 41 -25.21 -10.85 -14.08
CA GLY A 41 -25.41 -10.79 -15.52
C GLY A 41 -25.26 -9.40 -16.12
N ASP A 42 -25.21 -8.32 -15.33
CA ASP A 42 -25.01 -6.95 -15.81
C ASP A 42 -23.62 -6.41 -15.45
N ARG A 43 -23.24 -6.42 -14.17
CA ARG A 43 -21.99 -5.81 -13.72
C ARG A 43 -21.45 -6.42 -12.43
N VAL A 44 -20.13 -6.36 -12.29
CA VAL A 44 -19.40 -6.59 -11.04
C VAL A 44 -18.35 -5.51 -10.90
N LEU A 45 -18.46 -4.71 -9.84
CA LEU A 45 -17.46 -3.71 -9.46
C LEU A 45 -16.93 -4.05 -8.07
N VAL A 46 -15.62 -4.02 -7.89
CA VAL A 46 -14.91 -4.30 -6.65
C VAL A 46 -14.09 -3.08 -6.28
N LEU A 47 -14.27 -2.60 -5.05
CA LEU A 47 -13.59 -1.44 -4.50
C LEU A 47 -12.74 -1.86 -3.30
N LEU A 48 -11.43 -1.64 -3.38
CA LEU A 48 -10.49 -1.80 -2.28
C LEU A 48 -10.15 -0.45 -1.69
N ALA A 49 -10.01 -0.36 -0.36
CA ALA A 49 -9.75 0.90 0.34
C ALA A 49 -8.52 0.82 1.25
N ALA A 50 -7.73 1.90 1.28
CA ALA A 50 -6.60 2.06 2.20
C ALA A 50 -6.44 3.52 2.65
N GLY A 51 -5.88 3.70 3.84
CA GLY A 51 -5.63 5.02 4.44
C GLY A 51 -6.41 5.20 5.75
N ASN A 52 -6.83 6.42 6.03
CA ASN A 52 -7.61 6.73 7.22
C ASN A 52 -8.97 6.01 7.18
N LEU A 53 -9.26 5.22 8.23
CA LEU A 53 -10.46 4.40 8.30
C LEU A 53 -11.74 5.24 8.20
N ALA A 54 -11.84 6.35 8.93
CA ALA A 54 -13.01 7.20 8.93
C ALA A 54 -13.27 7.80 7.54
N LEU A 55 -12.21 8.22 6.84
CA LEU A 55 -12.32 8.74 5.46
C LEU A 55 -12.79 7.65 4.48
N THR A 56 -12.17 6.47 4.55
CA THR A 56 -12.56 5.36 3.66
C THR A 56 -14.00 4.91 3.91
N GLN A 57 -14.44 4.83 5.17
CA GLN A 57 -15.82 4.51 5.52
C GLN A 57 -16.80 5.58 5.07
N ALA A 58 -16.47 6.87 5.21
CA ALA A 58 -17.30 7.95 4.73
C ALA A 58 -17.50 7.91 3.21
N VAL A 59 -16.43 7.64 2.45
CA VAL A 59 -16.52 7.46 0.99
C VAL A 59 -17.37 6.24 0.65
N MET A 60 -17.13 5.11 1.32
CA MET A 60 -17.92 3.88 1.13
C MET A 60 -19.41 4.10 1.42
N GLN A 61 -19.73 4.87 2.47
CA GLN A 61 -21.10 5.21 2.83
C GLN A 61 -21.77 6.03 1.73
N LEU A 62 -21.14 7.10 1.24
CA LEU A 62 -21.68 7.92 0.14
C LEU A 62 -21.95 7.11 -1.14
N LEU A 63 -21.12 6.08 -1.40
CA LEU A 63 -21.27 5.21 -2.57
C LEU A 63 -22.35 4.13 -2.40
N SER A 64 -22.70 3.78 -1.16
CA SER A 64 -23.62 2.67 -0.83
C SER A 64 -25.00 3.14 -0.38
N GLU A 65 -25.15 4.41 -0.03
CA GLU A 65 -26.43 4.98 0.39
C GLU A 65 -27.48 4.88 -0.73
N PRO A 66 -28.76 4.59 -0.38
CA PRO A 66 -29.84 4.65 -1.35
C PRO A 66 -29.89 6.00 -2.05
N ALA A 67 -29.94 5.96 -3.37
CA ALA A 67 -29.98 7.14 -4.20
C ALA A 67 -31.33 7.25 -4.91
N PRO A 68 -31.85 8.48 -5.14
CA PRO A 68 -32.95 8.70 -6.07
C PRO A 68 -32.69 8.06 -7.44
N GLU A 69 -33.74 7.64 -8.16
CA GLU A 69 -33.62 6.94 -9.44
C GLU A 69 -32.86 7.74 -10.52
N ASP A 70 -32.90 9.07 -10.45
CA ASP A 70 -32.22 9.99 -11.36
C ASP A 70 -30.73 10.20 -11.05
N LYS A 71 -30.25 9.72 -9.90
CA LYS A 71 -28.85 9.87 -9.50
C LYS A 71 -27.98 8.73 -10.02
N THR A 72 -26.82 9.09 -10.55
CA THR A 72 -25.80 8.12 -10.97
C THR A 72 -25.16 7.44 -9.75
N THR A 73 -25.13 6.11 -9.75
CA THR A 73 -24.56 5.22 -8.72
C THR A 73 -23.69 4.14 -9.36
N LEU A 74 -22.92 3.41 -8.55
CA LEU A 74 -22.15 2.26 -9.04
C LEU A 74 -23.03 1.15 -9.69
N TYR A 75 -24.34 1.14 -9.38
CA TYR A 75 -25.31 0.21 -9.95
C TYR A 75 -25.89 0.64 -11.30
N ASN A 76 -25.74 1.91 -11.73
CA ASN A 76 -26.31 2.40 -12.99
C ASN A 76 -25.35 3.20 -13.90
N VAL A 77 -24.10 3.48 -13.47
CA VAL A 77 -23.04 4.06 -14.33
C VAL A 77 -22.89 3.30 -15.64
N ALA A 78 -22.63 4.02 -16.74
CA ALA A 78 -22.55 3.42 -18.07
C ALA A 78 -21.18 2.79 -18.35
N THR A 79 -20.11 3.33 -17.76
CA THR A 79 -18.74 2.83 -17.97
C THR A 79 -17.94 2.72 -16.66
N MET A 80 -16.92 1.87 -16.65
CA MET A 80 -16.00 1.78 -15.51
C MET A 80 -15.20 3.08 -15.28
N ALA A 81 -14.97 3.89 -16.31
CA ALA A 81 -14.31 5.19 -16.15
C ALA A 81 -15.24 6.20 -15.45
N GLU A 82 -16.55 6.15 -15.72
CA GLU A 82 -17.54 6.92 -14.96
C GLU A 82 -17.66 6.42 -13.52
N ALA A 83 -17.58 5.10 -13.30
CA ALA A 83 -17.50 4.53 -11.96
C ALA A 83 -16.28 5.08 -11.18
N ALA A 84 -15.11 5.16 -11.82
CA ALA A 84 -13.90 5.73 -11.21
C ALA A 84 -14.06 7.23 -10.91
N ARG A 85 -14.73 8.00 -11.80
CA ARG A 85 -15.09 9.40 -11.55
C ARG A 85 -16.01 9.54 -10.35
N LEU A 86 -17.05 8.71 -10.26
CA LEU A 86 -18.00 8.72 -9.15
C LEU A 86 -17.31 8.46 -7.80
N VAL A 87 -16.38 7.49 -7.74
CA VAL A 87 -15.55 7.26 -6.55
C VAL A 87 -14.71 8.49 -6.23
N GLY A 88 -14.06 9.08 -7.24
CA GLY A 88 -13.28 10.31 -7.08
C GLY A 88 -14.09 11.51 -6.59
N ASP A 89 -15.34 11.66 -7.04
CA ASP A 89 -16.24 12.71 -6.59
C ASP A 89 -16.68 12.49 -5.14
N ALA A 90 -16.93 11.24 -4.73
CA ALA A 90 -17.17 10.90 -3.33
C ALA A 90 -15.96 11.23 -2.45
N VAL A 91 -14.73 10.99 -2.92
CA VAL A 91 -13.50 11.40 -2.20
C VAL A 91 -13.46 12.91 -2.02
N ARG A 92 -13.76 13.69 -3.07
CA ARG A 92 -13.78 15.16 -3.01
C ARG A 92 -14.87 15.69 -2.08
N GLU A 93 -16.02 15.02 -2.02
CA GLU A 93 -17.10 15.37 -1.11
C GLU A 93 -16.65 15.21 0.35
N VAL A 94 -16.07 14.07 0.70
CA VAL A 94 -15.52 13.82 2.04
C VAL A 94 -14.39 14.80 2.36
N HIS A 95 -13.52 15.10 1.39
CA HIS A 95 -12.48 16.12 1.56
C HIS A 95 -13.07 17.48 1.89
N ARG A 96 -14.11 17.93 1.18
CA ARG A 96 -14.76 19.23 1.45
C ARG A 96 -15.34 19.30 2.85
N ARG A 97 -15.85 18.18 3.37
CA ARG A 97 -16.44 18.09 4.70
C ARG A 97 -15.40 18.06 5.82
N ASP A 98 -14.36 17.25 5.67
CA ASP A 98 -13.51 16.85 6.80
C ASP A 98 -12.09 17.42 6.77
N ALA A 99 -11.55 17.78 5.60
CA ALA A 99 -10.11 18.08 5.46
C ALA A 99 -9.64 19.30 6.27
N ALA A 100 -10.46 20.36 6.35
CA ALA A 100 -10.11 21.56 7.11
C ALA A 100 -9.96 21.24 8.61
N THR A 101 -10.95 20.56 9.18
CA THR A 101 -10.94 20.13 10.58
C THR A 101 -9.78 19.18 10.86
N LEU A 102 -9.52 18.20 9.99
CA LEU A 102 -8.38 17.29 10.16
C LEU A 102 -7.04 18.03 10.22
N ALA A 103 -6.87 19.05 9.37
CA ALA A 103 -5.67 19.88 9.36
C ALA A 103 -5.47 20.65 10.67
N GLU A 104 -6.55 21.14 11.30
CA GLU A 104 -6.49 21.79 12.64
C GLU A 104 -5.94 20.85 13.71
N PHE A 105 -6.21 19.54 13.59
CA PHE A 105 -5.67 18.50 14.48
C PHE A 105 -4.35 17.89 13.98
N SER A 106 -3.70 18.47 12.97
CA SER A 106 -2.47 17.95 12.35
C SER A 106 -2.60 16.51 11.82
N VAL A 107 -3.77 16.17 11.29
CA VAL A 107 -4.06 14.90 10.64
C VAL A 107 -4.14 15.10 9.13
N ASP A 108 -3.30 14.39 8.37
CA ASP A 108 -3.34 14.44 6.92
C ASP A 108 -4.61 13.79 6.35
N PHE A 109 -5.23 14.43 5.36
CA PHE A 109 -6.28 13.82 4.55
C PHE A 109 -5.66 12.76 3.62
N ASN A 110 -5.69 11.50 4.04
CA ASN A 110 -5.07 10.41 3.29
C ASN A 110 -6.04 9.22 3.15
N CYS A 111 -6.50 9.00 1.92
CA CYS A 111 -7.23 7.81 1.51
C CYS A 111 -6.94 7.47 0.04
N SER A 112 -6.97 6.19 -0.29
CA SER A 112 -6.73 5.70 -1.65
C SER A 112 -7.59 4.49 -1.91
N PHE A 113 -7.95 4.30 -3.18
CA PHE A 113 -8.82 3.21 -3.57
C PHE A 113 -8.32 2.52 -4.84
N ILE A 114 -8.62 1.23 -4.95
CA ILE A 114 -8.50 0.50 -6.21
C ILE A 114 -9.91 0.08 -6.62
N LEU A 115 -10.35 0.52 -7.79
CA LEU A 115 -11.63 0.12 -8.37
C LEU A 115 -11.36 -0.76 -9.58
N GLY A 116 -11.88 -1.99 -9.57
CA GLY A 116 -11.82 -2.87 -10.73
C GLY A 116 -13.14 -3.55 -10.99
N GLY A 117 -13.36 -4.01 -12.21
CA GLY A 117 -14.60 -4.70 -12.53
C GLY A 117 -14.88 -4.79 -14.01
N GLN A 118 -16.11 -5.17 -14.31
CA GLN A 118 -16.66 -5.26 -15.65
C GLN A 118 -18.14 -4.91 -15.65
N ILE A 119 -18.54 -4.16 -16.67
CA ILE A 119 -19.93 -3.89 -17.03
C ILE A 119 -20.18 -4.62 -18.35
N ARG A 120 -21.38 -5.20 -18.50
CA ARG A 120 -21.79 -5.99 -19.67
C ARG A 120 -21.42 -5.29 -20.98
N GLY A 121 -20.79 -6.04 -21.88
CA GLY A 121 -20.40 -5.56 -23.21
C GLY A 121 -19.10 -4.75 -23.24
N ALA A 122 -18.46 -4.48 -22.10
CA ALA A 122 -17.14 -3.86 -22.01
C ALA A 122 -16.09 -4.85 -21.49
N ASN A 123 -14.81 -4.53 -21.71
CA ASN A 123 -13.70 -5.29 -21.13
C ASN A 123 -13.57 -5.06 -19.62
N THR A 124 -12.87 -5.95 -18.93
CA THR A 124 -12.40 -5.72 -17.56
C THR A 124 -11.49 -4.49 -17.51
N ARG A 125 -11.70 -3.63 -16.50
CA ARG A 125 -10.90 -2.41 -16.28
C ARG A 125 -10.52 -2.28 -14.82
N LEU A 126 -9.40 -1.61 -14.55
CA LEU A 126 -8.83 -1.45 -13.22
C LEU A 126 -8.24 -0.04 -13.06
N PHE A 127 -8.59 0.63 -11.98
CA PHE A 127 -8.24 2.02 -11.70
C PHE A 127 -7.66 2.16 -10.29
N MET A 128 -6.74 3.10 -10.13
CA MET A 128 -6.29 3.57 -8.82
C MET A 128 -6.72 5.01 -8.62
N ILE A 129 -7.48 5.27 -7.55
CA ILE A 129 -8.01 6.58 -7.18
C ILE A 129 -7.15 7.14 -6.04
N TYR A 130 -6.63 8.35 -6.23
CA TYR A 130 -5.81 9.07 -5.26
C TYR A 130 -6.65 9.91 -4.30
N SER A 131 -6.05 10.41 -3.21
CA SER A 131 -6.73 11.25 -2.22
C SER A 131 -7.25 12.58 -2.79
N ALA A 132 -6.74 13.03 -3.94
CA ALA A 132 -7.26 14.19 -4.68
C ALA A 132 -8.49 13.87 -5.56
N GLY A 133 -8.95 12.61 -5.56
CA GLY A 133 -10.08 12.11 -6.35
C GLY A 133 -9.79 11.95 -7.84
N ASN A 134 -8.58 12.27 -8.32
CA ASN A 134 -8.14 11.88 -9.66
C ASN A 134 -7.72 10.40 -9.67
N PHE A 135 -7.56 9.83 -10.85
CA PHE A 135 -7.24 8.41 -10.99
C PHE A 135 -6.38 8.12 -12.22
N VAL A 136 -5.73 6.97 -12.19
CA VAL A 136 -5.03 6.34 -13.32
C VAL A 136 -5.64 4.98 -13.60
N GLU A 137 -5.47 4.49 -14.83
CA GLU A 137 -5.94 3.17 -15.26
C GLU A 137 -4.75 2.24 -15.49
N SER A 138 -4.96 0.95 -15.21
CA SER A 138 -3.96 -0.07 -15.50
C SER A 138 -3.80 -0.28 -17.02
N SER A 139 -2.64 -0.78 -17.42
CA SER A 139 -2.33 -1.07 -18.81
C SER A 139 -1.57 -2.39 -18.90
N PRO A 140 -1.38 -2.98 -20.08
CA PRO A 140 -0.60 -4.22 -20.20
C PRO A 140 0.83 -4.10 -19.66
N VAL A 141 1.44 -2.91 -19.70
CA VAL A 141 2.78 -2.66 -19.13
C VAL A 141 2.79 -2.51 -17.61
N SER A 142 1.63 -2.17 -17.02
CA SER A 142 1.44 -2.05 -15.57
C SER A 142 0.10 -2.68 -15.21
N PRO A 143 0.02 -4.02 -15.17
CA PRO A 143 -1.25 -4.76 -15.06
C PRO A 143 -1.84 -4.76 -13.65
N TYR A 144 -1.22 -4.12 -12.66
CA TYR A 144 -1.65 -4.17 -11.28
C TYR A 144 -1.53 -2.81 -10.58
N PHE A 145 -2.25 -2.67 -9.47
CA PHE A 145 -2.10 -1.58 -8.52
C PHE A 145 -2.00 -2.12 -7.09
N GLN A 146 -1.28 -1.37 -6.25
CA GLN A 146 -1.17 -1.64 -4.82
C GLN A 146 -1.44 -0.35 -4.04
N ILE A 147 -2.13 -0.45 -2.91
CA ILE A 147 -2.37 0.65 -1.97
C ILE A 147 -2.01 0.23 -0.55
N GLY A 148 -1.60 1.19 0.28
CA GLY A 148 -1.07 0.94 1.63
C GLY A 148 0.41 0.54 1.63
N GLU A 149 0.80 -0.42 2.48
CA GLU A 149 2.17 -0.92 2.68
C GLU A 149 2.63 -1.85 1.54
N SER A 150 2.75 -1.30 0.34
CA SER A 150 2.91 -2.06 -0.91
C SER A 150 4.33 -2.55 -1.21
N LYS A 151 5.35 -1.96 -0.59
CA LYS A 151 6.77 -2.12 -0.98
C LYS A 151 7.28 -3.56 -0.80
N TYR A 152 6.86 -4.25 0.27
CA TYR A 152 7.37 -5.57 0.63
C TYR A 152 6.93 -6.66 -0.34
N GLY A 153 5.66 -6.63 -0.75
CA GLY A 153 5.06 -7.60 -1.66
C GLY A 153 5.26 -7.29 -3.14
N LYS A 154 5.80 -6.11 -3.50
CA LYS A 154 6.00 -5.68 -4.90
C LYS A 154 6.96 -6.58 -5.70
N PRO A 155 8.14 -6.98 -5.19
CA PRO A 155 9.16 -7.64 -6.02
C PRO A 155 8.76 -9.02 -6.57
N ILE A 156 7.82 -9.73 -5.94
CA ILE A 156 7.33 -11.00 -6.48
C ILE A 156 6.34 -10.77 -7.63
N ILE A 157 5.51 -9.73 -7.52
CA ILE A 157 4.54 -9.35 -8.55
C ILE A 157 5.29 -8.96 -9.82
N ASP A 158 6.31 -8.09 -9.69
CA ASP A 158 7.15 -7.62 -10.81
C ASP A 158 7.85 -8.75 -11.57
N ARG A 159 8.11 -9.89 -10.91
CA ARG A 159 8.84 -11.02 -11.50
C ARG A 159 7.94 -12.06 -12.17
N VAL A 160 6.67 -12.15 -11.76
CA VAL A 160 5.79 -13.28 -12.11
C VAL A 160 4.59 -12.83 -12.96
N VAL A 161 4.02 -11.66 -12.68
CA VAL A 161 2.73 -11.27 -13.26
C VAL A 161 2.94 -10.58 -14.60
N THR A 162 2.31 -11.15 -15.63
CA THR A 162 2.21 -10.62 -16.99
C THR A 162 0.75 -10.66 -17.44
N PRO A 163 0.34 -9.92 -18.48
CA PRO A 163 -1.04 -9.96 -18.98
C PRO A 163 -1.55 -11.37 -19.33
N SER A 164 -0.66 -12.26 -19.77
CA SER A 164 -0.98 -13.65 -20.14
C SER A 164 -0.89 -14.65 -18.98
N THR A 165 -0.55 -14.21 -17.76
CA THR A 165 -0.45 -15.10 -16.60
C THR A 165 -1.85 -15.63 -16.22
N PRO A 166 -2.05 -16.96 -16.06
CA PRO A 166 -3.36 -17.53 -15.72
C PRO A 166 -3.91 -17.02 -14.38
N LEU A 167 -5.23 -16.87 -14.26
CA LEU A 167 -5.87 -16.29 -13.06
C LEU A 167 -5.47 -16.97 -11.74
N ASP A 168 -5.36 -18.29 -11.73
CA ASP A 168 -5.01 -19.04 -10.53
C ASP A 168 -3.54 -18.78 -10.11
N GLU A 169 -2.64 -18.53 -11.06
CA GLU A 169 -1.26 -18.14 -10.78
C GLU A 169 -1.16 -16.71 -10.27
N VAL A 170 -1.97 -15.80 -10.81
CA VAL A 170 -2.09 -14.42 -10.32
C VAL A 170 -2.60 -14.41 -8.88
N ALA A 171 -3.61 -15.23 -8.56
CA ALA A 171 -4.11 -15.39 -7.19
C ALA A 171 -3.04 -15.94 -6.23
N LYS A 172 -2.27 -16.96 -6.65
CA LYS A 172 -1.11 -17.45 -5.88
C LYS A 172 -0.08 -16.35 -5.65
N CYS A 173 0.27 -15.58 -6.69
CA CYS A 173 1.22 -14.49 -6.60
C CYS A 173 0.76 -13.42 -5.60
N ALA A 174 -0.53 -13.05 -5.62
CA ALA A 174 -1.11 -12.12 -4.66
C ALA A 174 -0.96 -12.62 -3.20
N LEU A 175 -1.20 -13.91 -2.96
CA LEU A 175 -1.03 -14.51 -1.62
C LEU A 175 0.44 -14.53 -1.16
N VAL A 176 1.38 -14.86 -2.05
CA VAL A 176 2.82 -14.81 -1.76
C VAL A 176 3.29 -13.37 -1.49
N SER A 177 2.74 -12.41 -2.24
CA SER A 177 2.97 -10.98 -2.02
C SER A 177 2.49 -10.55 -0.63
N MET A 178 1.28 -10.96 -0.25
CA MET A 178 0.73 -10.69 1.09
C MET A 178 1.52 -11.37 2.21
N ASP A 179 1.94 -12.61 2.03
CA ASP A 179 2.78 -13.34 2.98
C ASP A 179 4.09 -12.60 3.28
N SER A 180 4.76 -12.11 2.23
CA SER A 180 5.99 -11.31 2.37
C SER A 180 5.74 -10.04 3.17
N THR A 181 4.62 -9.34 2.89
CA THR A 181 4.24 -8.13 3.62
C THR A 181 3.89 -8.41 5.08
N LEU A 182 3.12 -9.45 5.38
CA LEU A 182 2.73 -9.84 6.74
C LEU A 182 3.95 -10.14 7.63
N ARG A 183 4.98 -10.79 7.09
CA ARG A 183 6.22 -11.09 7.83
C ARG A 183 7.06 -9.84 8.13
N SER A 184 7.00 -8.83 7.26
CA SER A 184 7.90 -7.68 7.31
C SER A 184 7.25 -6.40 7.86
N ASN A 185 5.92 -6.36 8.00
CA ASN A 185 5.21 -5.18 8.48
C ASN A 185 3.98 -5.56 9.30
N LEU A 186 4.04 -5.32 10.62
CA LEU A 186 2.98 -5.65 11.59
C LEU A 186 1.68 -4.86 11.37
N SER A 187 1.73 -3.78 10.60
CA SER A 187 0.58 -2.94 10.30
C SER A 187 -0.40 -3.57 9.31
N VAL A 188 0.00 -4.68 8.68
CA VAL A 188 -0.82 -5.53 7.80
C VAL A 188 -1.19 -6.79 8.56
N GLY A 189 -2.41 -7.30 8.38
CA GLY A 189 -2.85 -8.46 9.16
C GLY A 189 -4.09 -9.18 8.66
N LEU A 190 -4.15 -10.47 9.04
CA LEU A 190 -5.28 -11.37 8.84
C LEU A 190 -6.53 -10.92 9.63
N PRO A 191 -7.74 -11.33 9.21
CA PRO A 191 -8.03 -12.10 7.98
C PRO A 191 -7.79 -11.30 6.69
N LEU A 192 -7.73 -11.99 5.55
CA LEU A 192 -7.69 -11.41 4.20
C LEU A 192 -9.01 -11.70 3.49
N ASP A 193 -9.40 -10.82 2.58
CA ASP A 193 -10.46 -11.08 1.61
C ASP A 193 -9.82 -11.24 0.22
N LEU A 194 -10.03 -12.39 -0.44
CA LEU A 194 -9.57 -12.71 -1.79
C LEU A 194 -10.78 -12.86 -2.71
N LEU A 195 -10.78 -12.15 -3.85
CA LEU A 195 -11.78 -12.27 -4.91
C LEU A 195 -11.09 -12.50 -6.25
N VAL A 196 -11.49 -13.55 -6.96
CA VAL A 196 -11.04 -13.83 -8.33
C VAL A 196 -12.24 -13.71 -9.27
N TYR A 197 -12.13 -12.81 -10.23
CA TYR A 197 -13.18 -12.51 -11.20
C TYR A 197 -12.74 -12.97 -12.59
N GLU A 198 -13.49 -13.90 -13.15
CA GLU A 198 -13.30 -14.37 -14.51
C GLU A 198 -13.98 -13.42 -15.49
N LYS A 199 -13.25 -13.03 -16.55
CA LYS A 199 -13.77 -12.14 -17.59
C LYS A 199 -15.08 -12.70 -18.17
N ASP A 200 -16.03 -11.81 -18.41
CA ASP A 200 -17.35 -12.09 -18.98
C ASP A 200 -18.28 -12.93 -18.08
N ALA A 201 -17.86 -13.29 -16.86
CA ALA A 201 -18.73 -14.00 -15.92
C ALA A 201 -19.91 -13.11 -15.44
N LEU A 202 -19.68 -11.80 -15.30
CA LEU A 202 -20.67 -10.80 -14.83
C LEU A 202 -21.39 -11.18 -13.52
N ARG A 203 -20.73 -11.99 -12.69
CA ARG A 203 -21.12 -12.36 -11.32
C ARG A 203 -19.89 -12.80 -10.53
N VAL A 204 -19.95 -12.72 -9.21
CA VAL A 204 -18.91 -13.25 -8.33
C VAL A 204 -19.04 -14.77 -8.24
N THR A 205 -17.97 -15.48 -8.58
CA THR A 205 -17.91 -16.96 -8.53
C THR A 205 -16.85 -17.48 -7.57
N ARG A 206 -15.78 -16.73 -7.31
CA ARG A 206 -14.66 -17.15 -6.46
C ARG A 206 -14.35 -16.06 -5.44
N PHE A 207 -14.75 -16.29 -4.19
CA PHE A 207 -14.47 -15.44 -3.04
C PHE A 207 -14.02 -16.30 -1.85
N SER A 208 -13.04 -15.83 -1.09
CA SER A 208 -12.57 -16.52 0.11
C SER A 208 -12.10 -15.52 1.16
N THR A 209 -12.53 -15.73 2.40
CA THR A 209 -11.92 -15.10 3.58
C THR A 209 -10.82 -16.03 4.10
N ILE A 210 -9.60 -15.52 4.24
CA ILE A 210 -8.42 -16.27 4.66
C ILE A 210 -8.02 -15.79 6.05
N ASP A 211 -8.21 -16.64 7.06
CA ASP A 211 -7.80 -16.39 8.43
C ASP A 211 -6.48 -17.11 8.78
N ASN A 212 -6.13 -17.15 10.07
CA ASN A 212 -4.93 -17.84 10.56
C ASN A 212 -4.99 -19.36 10.36
N ASP A 213 -6.19 -19.95 10.25
CA ASP A 213 -6.40 -21.40 10.22
C ASP A 213 -6.56 -21.94 8.79
N ASN A 214 -6.54 -21.05 7.79
CA ASN A 214 -6.65 -21.42 6.38
C ASN A 214 -5.46 -22.32 5.95
N GLN A 215 -5.76 -23.60 5.72
CA GLN A 215 -4.76 -24.62 5.41
C GLN A 215 -3.96 -24.32 4.12
N TYR A 216 -4.61 -23.74 3.11
CA TYR A 216 -3.94 -23.41 1.85
C TYR A 216 -2.95 -22.25 2.02
N PHE A 217 -3.32 -21.22 2.76
CA PHE A 217 -2.43 -20.10 3.05
C PHE A 217 -1.25 -20.52 3.94
N GLN A 218 -1.49 -21.35 4.96
CA GLN A 218 -0.41 -21.94 5.77
C GLN A 218 0.54 -22.81 4.92
N MET A 219 0.01 -23.58 3.97
CA MET A 219 0.81 -24.35 3.03
C MET A 219 1.69 -23.42 2.17
N ILE A 220 1.13 -22.34 1.59
CA ILE A 220 1.92 -21.35 0.83
C ILE A 220 3.04 -20.79 1.71
N HIS A 221 2.70 -20.32 2.91
CA HIS A 221 3.64 -19.72 3.86
C HIS A 221 4.85 -20.64 4.15
N ARG A 222 4.58 -21.93 4.42
CA ARG A 222 5.62 -22.91 4.71
C ARG A 222 6.42 -23.26 3.47
N THR A 223 5.75 -23.71 2.41
CA THR A 223 6.42 -24.22 1.20
C THR A 223 7.21 -23.14 0.49
N TRP A 224 6.70 -21.90 0.40
CA TRP A 224 7.43 -20.79 -0.21
C TRP A 224 8.70 -20.45 0.56
N GLY A 225 8.61 -20.37 1.90
CA GLY A 225 9.77 -20.08 2.75
C GLY A 225 10.83 -21.19 2.70
N GLU A 226 10.43 -22.46 2.67
CA GLU A 226 11.34 -23.60 2.52
C GLU A 226 12.07 -23.58 1.16
N ARG A 227 11.32 -23.39 0.06
CA ARG A 227 11.90 -23.38 -1.30
C ARG A 227 12.81 -22.18 -1.53
N LEU A 228 12.47 -21.00 -1.00
CA LEU A 228 13.36 -19.83 -1.08
C LEU A 228 14.71 -20.08 -0.40
N ARG A 229 14.71 -20.69 0.80
CA ARG A 229 15.96 -21.03 1.49
C ARG A 229 16.77 -22.07 0.73
N GLN A 230 16.10 -23.06 0.15
CA GLN A 230 16.75 -24.07 -0.68
C GLN A 230 17.46 -23.41 -1.87
N ILE A 231 16.72 -22.62 -2.69
CA ILE A 231 17.28 -21.94 -3.85
C ILE A 231 18.41 -20.98 -3.45
N PHE A 232 18.27 -20.25 -2.33
CA PHE A 232 19.32 -19.37 -1.83
C PHE A 232 20.60 -20.13 -1.49
N GLY A 233 20.50 -21.34 -0.91
CA GLY A 233 21.66 -22.18 -0.60
C GLY A 233 22.33 -22.80 -1.84
N GLU A 234 21.62 -22.85 -2.99
CA GLU A 234 22.16 -23.29 -4.27
C GLU A 234 22.95 -22.19 -5.00
N ILE A 235 22.84 -20.93 -4.56
CA ILE A 235 23.60 -19.81 -5.12
C ILE A 235 25.08 -19.95 -4.73
N PRO A 236 26.02 -19.90 -5.69
CA PRO A 236 27.45 -19.97 -5.38
C PRO A 236 27.90 -18.88 -4.39
N ASN A 237 28.82 -19.24 -3.50
CA ASN A 237 29.41 -18.29 -2.57
C ASN A 237 30.07 -17.11 -3.30
N PRO A 238 30.03 -15.88 -2.74
CA PRO A 238 30.73 -14.75 -3.31
C PRO A 238 32.22 -15.04 -3.49
N THR A 239 32.76 -14.66 -4.65
CA THR A 239 34.21 -14.62 -4.87
C THR A 239 34.75 -13.33 -4.29
N TRP A 240 35.64 -13.44 -3.32
CA TRP A 240 36.27 -12.28 -2.70
C TRP A 240 37.42 -11.77 -3.57
N ALA A 241 37.57 -10.45 -3.63
CA ALA A 241 38.75 -9.83 -4.22
C ALA A 241 39.98 -10.09 -3.33
N ASP A 242 41.17 -9.94 -3.92
CA ASP A 242 42.42 -9.98 -3.19
C ASP A 242 42.39 -8.97 -2.01
N PRO A 243 42.65 -9.41 -0.76
CA PRO A 243 42.77 -8.53 0.39
C PRO A 243 43.72 -7.34 0.19
N ASP A 244 44.72 -7.46 -0.68
CA ASP A 244 45.66 -6.38 -0.99
C ASP A 244 45.02 -5.23 -1.80
N ASN A 245 43.88 -5.47 -2.45
CA ASN A 245 43.11 -4.48 -3.20
C ASN A 245 42.00 -3.80 -2.38
N VAL A 246 41.96 -4.02 -1.06
CA VAL A 246 41.02 -3.32 -0.20
C VAL A 246 41.31 -1.80 -0.24
N PRO A 247 40.32 -0.95 -0.54
CA PRO A 247 40.54 0.50 -0.61
C PRO A 247 40.70 1.08 0.81
N LEU A 248 41.92 0.98 1.34
CA LEU A 248 42.29 1.54 2.62
C LEU A 248 42.43 3.06 2.50
N ARG A 249 41.66 3.81 3.28
CA ARG A 249 41.92 5.24 3.47
C ARG A 249 43.17 5.37 4.33
N ALA A 250 44.17 6.09 3.84
CA ALA A 250 45.32 6.45 4.65
C ALA A 250 44.83 7.17 5.91
N ARG A 251 45.39 6.77 7.06
CA ARG A 251 45.17 7.48 8.31
C ARG A 251 45.90 8.82 8.14
N GLU A 252 45.16 9.91 7.91
CA GLU A 252 45.75 11.24 7.98
C GLU A 252 46.29 11.42 9.39
N THR A 253 47.61 11.33 9.55
CA THR A 253 48.29 11.82 10.74
C THR A 253 48.22 13.33 10.69
N VAL A 254 47.10 13.91 11.13
CA VAL A 254 47.08 15.33 11.51
C VAL A 254 47.97 15.45 12.74
N SER A 255 49.28 15.59 12.52
CA SER A 255 50.30 15.78 13.57
C SER A 255 50.25 17.20 14.15
N ASN A 256 49.10 17.84 14.18
CA ASN A 256 48.89 19.16 14.75
C ASN A 256 47.49 19.21 15.37
N VAL A 257 47.23 18.37 16.37
CA VAL A 257 46.40 18.85 17.48
C VAL A 257 47.38 19.66 18.33
N PRO A 258 47.26 21.00 18.40
CA PRO A 258 48.09 21.78 19.31
C PRO A 258 47.90 21.18 20.71
N ARG A 259 48.96 20.63 21.30
CA ARG A 259 48.93 20.32 22.73
C ARG A 259 48.83 21.68 23.43
N VAL A 260 47.67 21.95 24.02
CA VAL A 260 47.54 23.02 24.99
C VAL A 260 48.55 22.72 26.10
N THR A 261 49.66 23.46 26.11
CA THR A 261 50.59 23.44 27.24
C THR A 261 49.91 24.15 28.39
N GLY A 262 50.08 23.66 29.63
CA GLY A 262 49.39 24.15 30.82
C GLY A 262 49.60 25.64 31.18
N SER A 263 50.34 26.40 30.36
CA SER A 263 50.41 27.86 30.39
C SER A 263 49.13 28.54 29.91
N ASP A 264 48.35 27.91 29.03
CA ASP A 264 47.23 28.57 28.34
C ASP A 264 45.90 28.44 29.12
N LEU A 265 45.92 27.75 30.25
CA LEU A 265 44.77 27.61 31.17
C LEU A 265 44.61 28.81 32.13
N ARG A 266 45.35 29.90 31.95
CA ARG A 266 45.26 31.13 32.76
C ARG A 266 44.74 32.34 31.99
N ALA A 267 43.82 32.13 31.05
CA ALA A 267 42.97 33.21 30.57
C ALA A 267 41.64 33.16 31.33
N GLU A 268 41.30 34.28 31.98
CA GLU A 268 40.00 34.51 32.63
C GLU A 268 38.84 34.18 31.68
N PRO A 269 37.69 33.69 32.18
CA PRO A 269 36.58 33.30 31.34
C PRO A 269 36.00 34.52 30.61
N ASP A 270 36.15 34.55 29.28
CA ASP A 270 35.46 35.50 28.42
C ASP A 270 33.96 35.14 28.40
N THR A 271 33.16 35.97 29.06
CA THR A 271 31.70 35.79 29.22
C THR A 271 30.89 36.19 27.98
N SER A 272 31.54 36.37 26.82
CA SER A 272 30.88 36.88 25.60
C SER A 272 30.62 35.85 24.49
N ALA A 273 31.04 34.59 24.63
CA ALA A 273 30.80 33.58 23.59
C ALA A 273 29.41 32.92 23.72
N PRO A 274 28.56 32.93 22.66
CA PRO A 274 27.31 32.19 22.68
C PRO A 274 27.60 30.68 22.69
N PRO A 275 26.78 29.86 23.39
CA PRO A 275 27.03 28.43 23.46
C PRO A 275 26.96 27.79 22.07
N PHE A 276 27.94 26.94 21.77
CA PHE A 276 27.95 26.12 20.56
C PHE A 276 26.67 25.28 20.50
N GLN A 277 25.89 25.51 19.45
CA GLN A 277 24.63 24.83 19.21
C GLN A 277 24.93 23.42 18.66
N THR A 278 24.78 22.41 19.52
CA THR A 278 24.78 21.00 19.11
C THR A 278 23.59 20.78 18.19
N LEU A 279 23.86 20.58 16.89
CA LEU A 279 22.89 20.17 15.88
C LEU A 279 22.37 18.77 16.20
N MET A 280 21.35 18.67 17.06
CA MET A 280 20.39 17.57 17.10
C MET A 280 19.15 17.99 17.89
N GLN A 281 18.15 18.53 17.19
CA GLN A 281 16.71 18.27 17.43
C GLN A 281 15.87 18.88 16.28
N PRO A 282 14.73 18.28 15.93
CA PRO A 282 13.86 18.75 14.86
C PRO A 282 12.99 19.92 15.35
N GLU A 283 12.95 21.02 14.58
CA GLU A 283 12.12 22.17 14.89
C GLU A 283 10.63 21.84 14.75
N SER A 284 9.93 21.82 15.88
CA SER A 284 8.48 21.97 15.96
C SER A 284 8.13 23.47 15.86
N GLY A 285 7.10 23.76 15.06
CA GLY A 285 6.79 25.10 14.60
C GLY A 285 6.34 26.11 15.66
N ARG A 286 6.35 27.38 15.24
CA ARG A 286 5.49 28.44 15.76
C ARG A 286 5.00 29.33 14.61
N SER A 287 3.75 29.71 14.78
CA SER A 287 2.87 30.48 13.91
C SER A 287 3.11 32.00 13.96
N GLN A 288 2.37 32.70 13.09
CA GLN A 288 2.09 34.14 12.97
C GLN A 288 3.12 34.91 12.12
N HIS A 289 2.78 35.61 11.04
CA HIS A 289 1.54 36.31 10.65
C HIS A 289 1.23 36.14 9.15
#